data_AF-A0A822DLQ5-F1
#
_entry.id   AF-A0A822DLQ5-F1
#
_cell.length_a   1.000
_cell.length_b   1.000
_cell.length_c   1.000
_cell.angle_alpha   90.00
_cell.angle_beta   90.00
_cell.angle_gamma   90.00
#
_symmetry.space_group_name_H-M   'P 1'
#
loop_
_entity.id
_entity.type
_entity.pdbx_description
1 polymer ?
#
loop_
_entity_poly.entity_id
_entity_poly.type
_entity_poly.pdbx_seq_one_letter_code
_entity_poly.pdbx_strand_id
1 'polypeptide(L)' 'MLKIVGEVQLLLQFNKVFTPLNVLVVKTMNTDFILGSDWCTKNAARIDYEKNQVSIRSSYGRT' A
#
# COMPACT_ATOMS: atom_id res chain seq x y z
N MET A 1 21.71 11.11 -2.19
CA MET A 1 21.52 10.78 -0.76
C MET A 1 20.03 10.83 -0.46
N LEU A 2 19.46 9.75 0.08
CA LEU A 2 18.05 9.65 0.42
C LEU A 2 17.78 10.47 1.69
N LYS A 3 16.84 11.43 1.65
CA LYS A 3 16.52 12.31 2.80
C LYS A 3 15.14 11.99 3.37
N ILE A 4 15.11 11.17 4.43
CA ILE A 4 13.90 10.88 5.21
C ILE A 4 13.58 12.09 6.10
N VAL A 5 12.35 12.56 6.02
CA VAL A 5 11.82 13.71 6.80
C VAL A 5 11.13 13.22 8.07
N GLY A 6 10.46 12.08 8.01
CA GLY A 6 9.76 11.48 9.14
C GLY A 6 8.92 10.28 8.72
N GLU A 7 8.12 9.79 9.66
CA GLU A 7 7.14 8.72 9.46
C GLU A 7 5.74 9.28 9.72
N VAL A 8 4.77 8.92 8.89
CA VAL A 8 3.35 9.28 9.05
C VAL A 8 2.48 8.06 8.90
N GLN A 9 1.33 8.05 9.58
CA GLN A 9 0.32 7.02 9.41
C GLN A 9 -0.73 7.47 8.40
N LEU A 10 -1.00 6.63 7.40
CA LEU A 10 -2.01 6.83 6.38
C LEU A 10 -3.07 5.73 6.44
N LEU A 11 -4.25 6.02 5.89
CA LEU A 11 -5.31 5.04 5.69
C LEU A 11 -5.49 4.83 4.18
N LEU A 12 -5.07 3.67 3.67
CA LEU A 12 -5.15 3.34 2.25
C LEU A 12 -6.47 2.63 1.94
N GLN A 13 -7.15 3.04 0.87
CA GLN A 13 -8.43 2.46 0.46
C GLN A 13 -8.28 1.69 -0.86
N PHE A 14 -8.58 0.39 -0.85
CA PHE A 14 -8.76 -0.44 -2.04
C PHE A 14 -10.17 -1.02 -2.05
N ASN A 15 -10.94 -0.83 -3.11
CA ASN A 15 -12.29 -1.42 -3.25
C ASN A 15 -13.16 -1.26 -2.00
N LYS A 16 -13.17 -0.06 -1.40
CA LYS A 16 -13.89 0.29 -0.15
C LYS A 16 -13.37 -0.34 1.14
N VAL A 17 -12.27 -1.11 1.09
CA VAL A 17 -11.59 -1.63 2.27
C VAL A 17 -10.48 -0.67 2.66
N PHE A 18 -10.51 -0.19 3.90
CA PHE A 18 -9.52 0.72 4.46
C PHE A 18 -8.49 -0.05 5.27
N THR A 19 -7.22 0.20 5.00
CA THR A 19 -6.10 -0.48 5.66
C THR A 19 -5.10 0.56 6.15
N PRO A 20 -4.76 0.58 7.46
CA PRO A 20 -3.74 1.48 7.96
C PRO A 20 -2.36 1.07 7.46
N LEU A 21 -1.50 2.05 7.17
CA LEU A 21 -0.09 1.84 6.92
C LEU A 21 0.76 2.97 7.47
N ASN A 22 1.98 2.65 7.88
CA ASN A 22 2.98 3.65 8.19
C ASN A 22 3.87 3.86 6.97
N VAL A 23 4.16 5.11 6.64
CA VAL A 23 5.00 5.46 5.48
C VAL A 23 6.09 6.44 5.88
N LEU A 24 7.24 6.30 5.23
CA LEU A 24 8.33 7.24 5.35
C LEU A 24 8.12 8.40 4.36
N VAL A 25 8.22 9.63 4.85
CA VAL A 25 8.19 10.83 4.02
C VAL A 25 9.60 11.11 3.54
N VAL A 26 9.84 11.03 2.22
CA VAL A 26 11.19 11.18 1.64
C VAL A 26 11.23 12.42 0.75
N LYS A 27 12.02 13.44 1.12
CA LYS A 27 12.09 14.72 0.40
C LYS A 27 12.65 14.59 -1.02
N THR A 28 13.48 13.57 -1.25
CA THR A 28 14.21 13.35 -2.50
C THR A 28 13.51 12.40 -3.46
N MET A 29 12.30 11.93 -3.14
CA MET A 29 11.55 11.07 -4.06
C MET A 29 11.00 11.86 -5.24
N ASN A 30 11.10 11.27 -6.42
CA ASN A 30 10.58 11.80 -7.69
C ASN A 30 9.20 11.22 -8.05
N THR A 31 8.67 10.33 -7.23
CA THR A 31 7.32 9.77 -7.34
C THR A 31 6.57 10.10 -6.07
N ASP A 32 5.25 10.23 -6.19
CA ASP A 32 4.40 10.66 -5.08
C ASP A 32 4.29 9.59 -3.99
N PHE A 33 4.29 8.32 -4.41
CA PHE A 33 4.03 7.20 -3.50
C PHE A 33 4.65 5.90 -4.00
N ILE A 34 5.27 5.15 -3.09
CA ILE A 34 5.71 3.78 -3.33
C ILE A 34 5.05 2.90 -2.28
N LEU A 35 4.32 1.89 -2.75
CA LEU A 35 3.78 0.84 -1.90
C LEU A 35 4.76 -0.34 -1.90
N GLY A 36 5.39 -0.59 -0.76
CA GLY A 36 6.36 -1.68 -0.63
C GLY A 36 5.72 -3.07 -0.62
N SER A 37 6.52 -4.08 -0.99
CA SER A 37 6.11 -5.49 -0.97
C SER A 37 5.82 -6.03 0.44
N ASP A 38 6.34 -5.37 1.47
CA ASP A 38 6.07 -5.63 2.88
C ASP A 38 4.59 -5.39 3.21
N TRP A 39 4.02 -4.28 2.74
CA TRP A 39 2.60 -4.00 2.90
C TRP A 39 1.75 -5.02 2.13
N CYS A 40 2.15 -5.37 0.91
CA CYS A 40 1.45 -6.37 0.10
C CYS A 40 1.40 -7.73 0.81
N THR A 41 2.53 -8.16 1.37
CA THR A 41 2.64 -9.43 2.11
C THR A 41 1.76 -9.41 3.36
N LYS A 42 1.82 -8.34 4.16
CA LYS A 42 1.04 -8.20 5.40
C LYS A 42 -0.48 -8.25 5.16
N ASN A 43 -0.93 -7.70 4.03
CA ASN A 43 -2.36 -7.59 3.70
C ASN A 43 -2.83 -8.66 2.70
N ALA A 44 -2.01 -9.66 2.43
CA ALA A 44 -2.28 -10.69 1.41
C ALA A 44 -2.77 -10.09 0.09
N ALA A 45 -2.16 -8.96 -0.32
CA ALA A 45 -2.48 -8.28 -1.55
C ALA A 45 -2.02 -9.13 -2.74
N ARG A 46 -2.83 -9.13 -3.81
CA ARG A 46 -2.52 -9.80 -5.08
C ARG A 46 -2.44 -8.76 -6.18
N ILE A 47 -1.36 -8.82 -6.95
CA ILE A 47 -1.15 -8.02 -8.16
C ILE A 47 -1.44 -8.96 -9.34
N ASP A 48 -2.52 -8.68 -10.07
CA ASP A 48 -2.89 -9.36 -11.29
C ASP A 48 -2.34 -8.56 -12.48
N TYR A 49 -1.23 -9.01 -13.06
CA TYR A 49 -0.56 -8.34 -14.17
C TYR A 49 -1.36 -8.43 -15.48
N GLU A 50 -2.13 -9.50 -15.69
CA GLU A 50 -2.96 -9.69 -16.88
C GLU A 50 -4.15 -8.72 -16.88
N LYS A 51 -4.76 -8.50 -15.72
CA LYS A 51 -5.90 -7.58 -15.56
C LYS A 51 -5.49 -6.16 -15.18
N ASN A 52 -4.21 -5.91 -14.93
CA ASN A 52 -3.67 -4.66 -14.40
C ASN A 52 -4.42 -4.19 -13.14
N GLN A 53 -4.58 -5.10 -12.17
CA GLN A 53 -5.37 -4.86 -10.95
C GLN A 53 -4.60 -5.24 -9.68
N VAL A 54 -4.83 -4.46 -8.62
CA VAL A 54 -4.43 -4.82 -7.26
C VAL A 54 -5.70 -5.15 -6.47
N SER A 55 -5.68 -6.29 -5.78
CA SER A 55 -6.75 -6.72 -4.90
C SER A 55 -6.22 -7.04 -3.51
N ILE A 56 -7.00 -6.76 -2.48
CA ILE A 56 -6.75 -7.20 -1.12
C ILE A 56 -7.83 -8.18 -0.70
N ARG A 57 -7.45 -9.18 0.11
CA ARG A 57 -8.40 -10.17 0.60
C ARG A 57 -9.35 -9.48 1.57
N SER A 58 -10.57 -9.19 1.10
CA SER A 58 -11.62 -8.67 1.97
C SER A 58 -12.00 -9.72 2.99
N SER A 59 -12.03 -9.36 4.27
CA SER A 59 -12.60 -10.19 5.34
C SER A 59 -14.11 -10.42 5.18
N TYR A 60 -14.78 -9.70 4.26
CA TYR A 60 -16.21 -9.83 3.95
C TYR A 60 -16.54 -10.93 2.91
N GLY A 61 -15.68 -11.94 2.74
CA GLY A 61 -15.86 -12.97 1.71
C GLY A 61 -15.81 -14.41 2.23
N ARG A 62 -16.72 -14.78 3.15
CA ARG A 62 -17.31 -16.12 3.11
C ARG A 62 -18.41 -16.08 2.05
N THR A 63 -18.07 -16.48 0.82
CA THR A 63 -19.05 -17.09 -0.08
C THR A 63 -19.27 -18.52 0.36
#